data_AF-T2HGI0-F1
#
_entry.id   AF-T2HGI0-F1
#
_cell.length_a   1.000
_cell.length_b   1.000
_cell.length_c   1.000
_cell.angle_alpha   90.00
_cell.angle_beta   90.00
_cell.angle_gamma   90.00
#
_symmetry.space_group_name_H-M   'P 1'
#
loop_
_entity.id
_entity.type
_entity.pdbx_description
1 polymer ?
#
loop_
_entity_poly.entity_id
_entity_poly.type
_entity_poly.pdbx_seq_one_letter_code
_entity_poly.pdbx_strand_id
1 'polypeptide(L)'
;LPRGLWTAAVTVMLVVLGAPVAEGRDSPQDFVVQFKGECYFYNGTQRVRLVARYIYNQEEHLRFDSDVGEFRAVTPLGRPEADSWNSQKDVLEQKRAELDTVCKHNYQIEEGTTLQRRVQPTVTISPSKAEALNHHNLLVCAV
;
A
#
# COMPACT_ATOMS: atom_id res chain seq x y z
N LEU A 1 31.65 -41.25 -31.72
CA LEU A 1 30.69 -40.17 -32.04
C LEU A 1 31.42 -39.11 -32.85
N PRO A 2 31.03 -38.85 -34.11
CA PRO A 2 31.76 -37.92 -34.96
C PRO A 2 31.65 -36.48 -34.41
N ARG A 3 32.76 -35.74 -34.40
CA ARG A 3 32.90 -34.37 -33.84
C ARG A 3 31.80 -33.40 -34.29
N GLY A 4 31.19 -33.63 -35.46
CA GLY A 4 30.10 -32.82 -36.00
C GLY A 4 28.79 -32.87 -35.20
N LEU A 5 28.55 -33.95 -34.44
CA LEU A 5 27.32 -34.07 -33.63
C LEU A 5 27.34 -33.14 -32.43
N TRP A 6 28.53 -32.94 -31.84
CA TRP A 6 28.74 -32.09 -30.67
C TRP A 6 28.66 -30.61 -31.05
N THR A 7 29.25 -30.23 -32.17
CA THR A 7 29.13 -28.87 -32.69
C THR A 7 27.69 -28.53 -33.05
N ALA A 8 26.95 -29.45 -33.68
CA ALA A 8 25.54 -29.25 -33.98
C ALA A 8 24.69 -29.08 -32.70
N ALA A 9 24.92 -29.91 -31.68
CA ALA A 9 24.22 -29.81 -30.40
C ALA A 9 24.48 -28.48 -29.68
N VAL A 10 25.74 -28.01 -29.67
CA VAL A 10 26.10 -26.71 -29.07
C VAL A 10 25.47 -25.55 -29.83
N THR A 11 25.47 -25.58 -31.17
CA THR A 11 24.83 -24.54 -31.99
C THR A 11 23.32 -24.50 -31.76
N VAL A 12 22.64 -25.65 -31.67
CA VAL A 12 21.20 -25.72 -31.36
C VAL A 12 20.91 -25.16 -29.97
N MET A 13 21.71 -25.50 -28.96
CA MET A 13 21.57 -24.96 -27.60
C MET A 13 21.76 -23.44 -27.57
N LEU A 14 22.75 -22.90 -28.27
CA LEU A 14 22.99 -21.46 -28.37
C LEU A 14 21.84 -20.73 -29.09
N VAL A 15 21.25 -21.32 -30.13
CA VAL A 15 20.09 -20.75 -30.82
C VAL A 15 18.83 -20.78 -29.96
N VAL A 16 18.62 -21.84 -29.18
CA VAL A 16 17.47 -21.95 -28.25
C VAL A 16 17.61 -20.96 -27.09
N LEU A 17 18.82 -20.79 -26.55
CA LEU A 17 19.09 -19.82 -25.47
C LEU A 17 19.13 -18.37 -25.96
N GLY A 18 19.48 -18.14 -27.23
CA GLY A 18 19.45 -16.82 -27.87
C GLY A 18 18.14 -16.48 -28.58
N ALA A 19 17.14 -17.37 -28.54
CA ALA A 19 15.81 -17.07 -29.05
C ALA A 19 15.15 -16.07 -28.08
N PRO A 20 14.62 -14.93 -28.57
CA PRO A 20 14.03 -13.89 -27.74
C PRO A 20 12.79 -14.37 -26.97
N VAL A 21 12.27 -15.56 -27.29
CA VAL A 21 11.20 -16.26 -26.55
C VAL A 21 11.59 -16.54 -25.09
N ALA A 22 12.88 -16.61 -24.77
CA ALA A 22 13.37 -16.79 -23.39
C ALA A 22 13.68 -15.45 -22.69
N GLU A 23 13.74 -14.34 -23.42
CA GLU A 23 14.09 -13.01 -22.91
C GLU A 23 12.82 -12.18 -22.68
N GLY A 24 12.25 -12.35 -21.49
CA GLY A 24 11.20 -11.47 -20.98
C GLY A 24 9.81 -11.86 -21.47
N ARG A 25 9.11 -12.65 -20.66
CA ARG A 25 7.64 -12.72 -20.67
C ARG A 25 7.08 -11.29 -20.81
N ASP A 26 6.19 -11.10 -21.79
CA ASP A 26 5.24 -9.99 -21.87
C ASP A 26 4.77 -9.60 -20.47
N SER A 27 5.40 -8.58 -19.87
CA SER A 27 4.79 -7.92 -18.73
C SER A 27 3.70 -7.05 -19.33
N PRO A 28 2.41 -7.27 -18.98
CA PRO A 28 1.35 -6.41 -19.49
C PRO A 28 1.71 -4.97 -19.20
N GLN A 29 1.60 -4.08 -20.18
CA GLN A 29 1.66 -2.65 -19.90
C GLN A 29 0.47 -2.33 -19.00
N ASP A 30 0.75 -1.94 -17.76
CA ASP A 30 -0.27 -1.65 -16.75
C ASP A 30 -0.20 -0.19 -16.27
N PHE A 31 -1.34 0.25 -15.74
CA PHE A 31 -1.44 1.48 -14.99
C PHE A 31 -2.34 1.24 -13.79
N VAL A 32 -2.00 1.86 -12.67
CA VAL A 32 -2.79 1.76 -11.43
C VAL A 32 -3.17 3.17 -10.99
N VAL A 33 -4.46 3.41 -10.78
CA VAL A 33 -4.94 4.63 -10.14
C VAL A 33 -5.49 4.25 -8.77
N GLN A 34 -5.03 4.94 -7.73
CA GLN A 34 -5.49 4.70 -6.37
C GLN A 34 -5.95 6.01 -5.75
N PHE A 35 -7.08 5.94 -5.05
CA PHE A 35 -7.56 6.98 -4.17
C PHE A 35 -7.50 6.47 -2.72
N LYS A 36 -6.94 7.28 -1.81
CA LYS A 36 -6.93 7.00 -0.37
C LYS A 36 -7.58 8.16 0.38
N GLY A 37 -8.71 7.91 1.02
CA GLY A 37 -9.34 8.81 1.98
C GLY A 37 -8.96 8.39 3.39
N GLU A 38 -8.03 9.11 4.00
CA GLU A 38 -7.47 8.81 5.32
C GLU A 38 -8.05 9.76 6.36
N CYS A 39 -8.64 9.22 7.43
CA CYS A 39 -9.17 9.98 8.56
C CYS A 39 -8.31 9.71 9.79
N TYR A 40 -7.62 10.73 10.29
CA TYR A 40 -6.79 10.65 11.50
C TYR A 40 -7.53 11.23 12.68
N PHE A 41 -7.69 10.44 13.73
CA PHE A 41 -8.46 10.78 14.94
C PHE A 41 -7.52 10.94 16.13
N TYR A 42 -7.61 12.09 16.81
CA TYR A 42 -6.85 12.38 18.03
C TYR A 42 -7.82 12.64 19.17
N ASN A 43 -7.69 11.85 20.25
CA ASN A 43 -8.61 11.86 21.39
C ASN A 43 -10.07 11.70 20.94
N GLY A 44 -10.34 10.62 20.21
CA GLY A 44 -11.63 10.38 19.55
C GLY A 44 -11.87 11.39 18.43
N THR A 45 -13.01 12.07 18.45
CA THR A 45 -13.40 13.05 17.42
C THR A 45 -13.07 14.50 17.80
N GLN A 46 -12.33 14.73 18.91
CA GLN A 46 -11.98 16.08 19.36
C GLN A 46 -11.14 16.83 18.32
N ARG A 47 -10.15 16.15 17.72
CA ARG A 47 -9.42 16.64 16.56
C ARG A 47 -9.38 15.56 15.49
N VAL A 48 -9.86 15.90 14.31
CA VAL A 48 -9.91 15.01 13.14
C VAL A 48 -9.19 15.68 11.98
N ARG A 49 -8.38 14.92 11.25
CA ARG A 49 -7.73 15.38 10.02
C ARG A 49 -8.09 14.44 8.88
N LEU A 50 -8.65 14.99 7.81
CA LEU A 50 -8.93 14.28 6.57
C LEU A 50 -7.79 14.53 5.58
N VAL A 51 -7.20 13.46 5.05
CA VAL A 51 -6.24 13.51 3.95
C VAL A 51 -6.76 12.65 2.81
N ALA A 52 -7.01 13.27 1.66
CA ALA A 52 -7.41 12.58 0.44
C ALA A 52 -6.24 12.59 -0.54
N ARG A 53 -5.74 11.40 -0.92
CA ARG A 53 -4.54 11.21 -1.75
C ARG A 53 -4.90 10.54 -3.05
N TYR A 54 -4.40 11.08 -4.15
CA TYR A 54 -4.56 10.54 -5.50
C TYR A 54 -3.19 10.10 -6.01
N ILE A 55 -3.11 8.84 -6.40
CA ILE A 55 -1.85 8.14 -6.66
C ILE A 55 -1.94 7.49 -8.03
N TYR A 56 -0.97 7.79 -8.88
CA TYR A 56 -0.80 7.16 -10.18
C TYR A 56 0.42 6.24 -10.10
N ASN A 57 0.20 4.95 -10.35
CA ASN A 57 1.10 3.85 -10.02
C ASN A 57 1.50 3.87 -8.54
N GLN A 58 2.69 4.38 -8.23
CA GLN A 58 3.20 4.56 -6.86
C GLN A 58 3.50 6.03 -6.54
N GLU A 59 3.26 6.94 -7.49
CA GLU A 59 3.48 8.37 -7.35
C GLU A 59 2.19 9.07 -6.93
N GLU A 60 2.17 9.59 -5.71
CA GLU A 60 1.14 10.52 -5.28
C GLU A 60 1.33 11.85 -6.00
N HIS A 61 0.35 12.27 -6.79
CA HIS A 61 0.43 13.48 -7.60
C HIS A 61 -0.47 14.60 -7.07
N LEU A 62 -1.58 14.28 -6.38
CA LEU A 62 -2.53 15.25 -5.84
C LEU A 62 -2.97 14.88 -4.42
N ARG A 63 -3.08 15.87 -3.54
CA ARG A 63 -3.52 15.71 -2.15
C ARG A 63 -4.48 16.82 -1.73
N PHE A 64 -5.56 16.48 -1.05
CA PHE A 64 -6.30 17.41 -0.19
C PHE A 64 -5.97 17.09 1.27
N ASP A 65 -5.71 18.12 2.07
CA ASP A 65 -5.46 18.01 3.50
C ASP A 65 -6.37 19.00 4.21
N SER A 66 -7.21 18.54 5.14
CA SER A 66 -8.17 19.40 5.84
C SER A 66 -7.51 20.50 6.65
N ASP A 67 -6.27 20.31 7.11
CA ASP A 67 -5.51 21.34 7.83
C ASP A 67 -5.08 22.48 6.88
N VAL A 68 -5.02 22.21 5.58
CA VAL A 68 -4.73 23.21 4.52
C VAL A 68 -6.03 23.74 3.92
N GLY A 69 -7.02 22.87 3.73
CA GLY A 69 -8.34 23.19 3.22
C GLY A 69 -8.45 23.27 1.70
N GLU A 70 -7.44 22.83 0.95
CA GLU A 70 -7.47 22.81 -0.53
C GLU A 70 -6.60 21.71 -1.13
N PHE A 71 -6.79 21.46 -2.43
CA PHE A 71 -5.99 20.51 -3.17
C PHE A 71 -4.61 21.09 -3.47
N ARG A 72 -3.56 20.30 -3.24
CA ARG A 72 -2.18 20.63 -3.56
C ARG A 72 -1.58 19.53 -4.43
N ALA A 73 -1.01 19.94 -5.54
CA ALA A 73 -0.18 19.08 -6.36
C ALA A 73 1.07 18.67 -5.57
N VAL A 74 1.28 17.37 -5.42
CA VAL A 74 2.46 16.78 -4.78
C VAL A 74 3.59 16.66 -5.80
N THR A 75 3.24 16.39 -7.06
CA THR A 75 4.16 16.37 -8.21
C THR A 75 3.60 17.22 -9.35
N PRO A 76 4.41 17.58 -10.37
CA PRO A 76 3.94 18.38 -11.50
C PRO A 76 2.71 17.79 -12.22
N LEU A 77 2.57 16.46 -12.21
CA LEU A 77 1.44 15.75 -12.81
C LEU A 77 0.09 16.20 -12.24
N GLY A 78 0.02 16.50 -10.94
CA GLY A 78 -1.24 16.87 -10.28
C GLY A 78 -1.59 18.36 -10.36
N ARG A 79 -0.73 19.22 -10.93
CA ARG A 79 -0.99 20.67 -11.01
C ARG A 79 -2.30 21.01 -11.74
N PRO A 80 -2.60 20.43 -12.92
CA PRO A 80 -3.84 20.73 -13.63
C PRO A 80 -5.10 20.40 -12.81
N GLU A 81 -5.06 19.28 -12.08
CA GLU A 81 -6.17 18.84 -11.24
C GLU A 81 -6.33 19.73 -10.00
N ALA A 82 -5.23 20.10 -9.33
CA ALA A 82 -5.27 21.01 -8.20
C ALA A 82 -5.89 22.36 -8.58
N ASP A 83 -5.43 22.94 -9.69
CA ASP A 83 -5.93 24.23 -10.19
C ASP A 83 -7.42 24.12 -10.56
N SER A 84 -7.81 23.05 -11.27
CA SER A 84 -9.20 22.82 -11.68
C SER A 84 -10.14 22.64 -10.48
N TRP A 85 -9.78 21.81 -9.50
CA TRP A 85 -10.66 21.49 -8.39
C TRP A 85 -10.72 22.62 -7.36
N ASN A 86 -9.63 23.36 -7.15
CA ASN A 86 -9.66 24.54 -6.28
C ASN A 86 -10.48 25.69 -6.87
N SER A 87 -10.62 25.75 -8.20
CA SER A 87 -11.49 26.74 -8.86
C SER A 87 -12.99 26.41 -8.72
N GLN A 88 -13.33 25.15 -8.42
CA GLN A 88 -14.70 24.67 -8.26
C GLN A 88 -15.10 24.70 -6.78
N LYS A 89 -15.80 25.77 -6.40
CA LYS A 89 -16.15 26.03 -4.99
C LYS A 89 -16.99 24.92 -4.36
N ASP A 90 -17.93 24.36 -5.11
CA ASP A 90 -18.76 23.23 -4.69
C ASP A 90 -17.93 21.98 -4.37
N VAL A 91 -16.97 21.63 -5.25
CA VAL A 91 -16.05 20.50 -5.03
C VAL A 91 -15.21 20.71 -3.77
N LEU A 92 -14.67 21.92 -3.60
CA LEU A 92 -13.80 22.26 -2.48
C LEU A 92 -14.55 22.25 -1.14
N GLU A 93 -15.75 22.85 -1.10
CA GLU A 93 -16.59 22.85 0.10
C GLU A 93 -17.10 21.45 0.45
N GLN A 94 -17.47 20.65 -0.55
CA GLN A 94 -17.84 19.26 -0.33
C GLN A 94 -16.69 18.49 0.34
N LYS A 95 -15.46 18.66 -0.14
CA LYS A 95 -14.29 17.99 0.44
C LYS A 95 -13.94 18.47 1.83
N ARG A 96 -14.13 19.75 2.13
CA ARG A 96 -14.01 20.28 3.51
C ARG A 96 -15.07 19.65 4.43
N ALA A 97 -16.30 19.49 3.94
CA ALA A 97 -17.39 18.92 4.72
C ALA A 97 -17.22 17.42 5.00
N GLU A 98 -16.47 16.68 4.17
CA GLU A 98 -16.20 15.24 4.40
C GLU A 98 -15.49 14.94 5.72
N LEU A 99 -14.79 15.91 6.32
CA LEU A 99 -14.26 15.76 7.68
C LEU A 99 -15.38 15.42 8.68
N ASP A 100 -16.53 16.07 8.58
CA ASP A 100 -17.66 15.82 9.46
C ASP A 100 -18.56 14.71 8.91
N THR A 101 -18.94 14.81 7.63
CA THR A 101 -19.95 13.93 7.02
C THR A 101 -19.44 12.52 6.76
N VAL A 102 -18.12 12.33 6.63
CA VAL A 102 -17.50 11.02 6.42
C VAL A 102 -16.66 10.63 7.63
N CYS A 103 -15.62 11.39 7.98
CA CYS A 103 -14.69 10.93 9.03
C CYS A 103 -15.35 10.82 10.40
N LYS A 104 -15.96 11.90 10.91
CA LYS A 104 -16.62 11.85 12.23
C LYS A 104 -17.84 10.92 12.23
N HIS A 105 -18.63 10.93 11.17
CA HIS A 105 -19.76 10.01 11.01
C HIS A 105 -19.31 8.54 11.10
N ASN A 106 -18.30 8.15 10.33
CA ASN A 106 -17.81 6.77 10.33
C ASN A 106 -17.13 6.40 11.65
N TYR A 107 -16.42 7.34 12.29
CA TYR A 107 -15.85 7.08 13.62
C TYR A 107 -16.93 6.67 14.63
N GLN A 108 -18.09 7.34 14.63
CA GLN A 108 -19.19 6.99 15.54
C GLN A 108 -19.71 5.57 15.29
N ILE A 109 -19.75 5.12 14.04
CA ILE A 109 -20.13 3.75 13.69
C ILE A 109 -19.07 2.75 14.17
N GLU A 110 -17.80 3.03 13.85
CA GLU A 110 -16.67 2.16 14.21
C GLU A 110 -16.39 2.14 15.72
N GLU A 111 -16.74 3.18 16.45
CA GLU A 111 -16.65 3.23 17.91
C GLU A 111 -17.55 2.18 18.56
N GLY A 112 -18.74 1.95 18.01
CA GLY A 112 -19.66 0.91 18.49
C GLY A 112 -19.22 -0.53 18.17
N THR A 113 -18.29 -0.71 17.23
CA THR A 113 -17.94 -2.03 16.68
C THR A 113 -16.44 -2.33 16.79
N THR A 114 -15.62 -1.70 15.96
CA THR A 114 -14.22 -2.05 15.71
C THR A 114 -13.28 -1.44 16.73
N LEU A 115 -13.45 -0.17 17.09
CA LEU A 115 -12.50 0.55 17.94
C LEU A 115 -12.49 0.03 19.39
N GLN A 116 -13.63 -0.47 19.85
CA GLN A 116 -13.75 -1.07 21.19
C GLN A 116 -13.53 -2.59 21.18
N ARG A 117 -13.16 -3.18 20.04
CA ARG A 117 -12.92 -4.62 19.93
C ARG A 117 -11.75 -5.03 20.83
N ARG A 118 -12.02 -5.96 21.75
CA ARG A 118 -11.01 -6.60 22.61
C ARG A 118 -11.06 -8.11 22.36
N VAL A 119 -9.90 -8.71 22.12
CA VAL A 119 -9.74 -10.15 21.95
C VAL A 119 -8.74 -10.61 23.00
N GLN A 120 -9.08 -11.66 23.76
CA GLN A 120 -8.15 -12.22 24.73
C GLN A 120 -6.99 -12.91 23.98
N PRO A 121 -5.72 -12.64 24.33
CA PRO A 121 -4.60 -13.33 23.72
C PRO A 121 -4.50 -14.76 24.24
N THR A 122 -3.91 -15.64 23.42
CA THR A 122 -3.65 -17.03 23.80
C THR A 122 -2.15 -17.20 24.00
N VAL A 123 -1.74 -17.47 25.23
CA VAL A 123 -0.31 -17.57 25.56
C VAL A 123 0.15 -19.01 25.63
N THR A 124 1.23 -19.33 24.93
CA THR A 124 1.92 -20.63 25.00
C THR A 124 3.39 -20.42 25.34
N ILE A 125 3.86 -21.12 26.37
CA ILE A 125 5.27 -21.13 26.77
C ILE A 125 5.88 -22.47 26.33
N SER A 126 6.95 -22.40 25.54
CA SER A 126 7.67 -23.58 25.08
C SER A 126 9.18 -23.33 25.06
N PRO A 127 10.00 -24.39 25.19
CA PRO A 127 11.42 -24.27 24.92
C PRO A 127 11.65 -24.05 23.42
N SER A 128 12.62 -23.20 23.05
CA SER A 128 12.97 -22.95 21.64
C SER A 128 13.60 -24.17 20.96
N LYS A 129 14.19 -25.06 21.75
CA LYS A 129 14.81 -26.31 21.32
C LYS A 129 14.45 -27.43 22.30
N ALA A 130 14.15 -28.61 21.76
CA ALA A 130 13.80 -29.80 22.54
C ALA A 130 15.02 -30.49 23.18
N GLU A 131 16.23 -30.25 22.67
CA GLU A 131 17.46 -30.87 23.16
C GLU A 131 18.02 -30.14 24.38
N ALA A 132 18.46 -30.93 25.38
CA ALA A 132 19.26 -30.44 26.49
C ALA A 132 20.65 -30.08 25.98
N LEU A 133 20.87 -28.79 25.74
CA LEU A 133 22.14 -28.26 25.25
C LEU A 133 22.98 -27.77 26.43
N ASN A 134 24.30 -27.97 26.34
CA ASN A 134 25.27 -27.47 27.34
C ASN A 134 25.49 -25.95 27.27
N HIS A 135 24.63 -25.21 26.56
CA HIS A 135 24.61 -23.75 26.48
C HIS A 135 23.20 -23.22 26.75
N HIS A 136 23.07 -21.91 26.96
CA HIS A 136 21.78 -21.27 27.23
C HIS A 136 20.74 -21.58 26.14
N ASN A 137 19.56 -22.01 26.56
CA ASN A 137 18.39 -22.23 25.71
C ASN A 137 17.37 -21.09 25.93
N LEU A 138 16.64 -20.71 24.88
CA LEU A 138 15.59 -19.69 24.95
C LEU A 138 14.24 -20.32 25.30
N LEU A 139 13.45 -19.62 26.11
CA LEU A 139 12.02 -19.88 26.25
C LEU A 139 11.26 -18.96 25.30
N VAL A 140 10.35 -19.54 24.52
CA VAL A 140 9.45 -18.81 23.64
C VAL A 140 8.15 -18.56 24.38
N CYS A 141 7.78 -17.28 24.48
CA CYS A 141 6.44 -16.86 24.87
C CYS A 141 5.72 -16.43 23.60
N ALA A 142 4.87 -17.32 23.07
CA ALA A 142 4.00 -17.01 21.94
C ALA A 142 2.67 -16.48 22.48
N VAL A 143 2.26 -15.29 22.03
CA VAL A 143 1.08 -14.55 22.50
C VAL A 143 0.13 -14.30 21.34
#